data_AF-A0A7V5YQR1-F1
#
_entry.id   AF-A0A7V5YQR1-F1
#
_cell.length_a   1.000
_cell.length_b   1.000
_cell.length_c   1.000
_cell.angle_alpha   90.00
_cell.angle_beta   90.00
_cell.angle_gamma   90.00
#
_symmetry.space_group_name_H-M   'P 1'
#
loop_
_entity.id
_entity.type
_entity.pdbx_description
1 polymer ?
#
loop_
_entity_poly.entity_id
_entity_poly.type
_entity_poly.pdbx_seq_one_letter_code
_entity_poly.pdbx_strand_id
1 'polypeptide(L)'
;MWGRKKEAKPPKPPLPPISRWGHVVLIAWLIPGGGHWLQKRYVRGAILSFTITLTFLLGLMMRGSMFHPRTGDLLTIVIHVGGFLSDLAAGLLFLLTVWFGYSQPPMPGFVHDYGTKFLVAAGLMNVLAMVDAFEIAVGRKT
;
A
#
# COMPACT_ATOMS: atom_id res chain seq x y z
N MET A 1 4.04 -41.40 14.43
CA MET A 1 3.96 -40.68 13.13
C MET A 1 2.74 -39.77 13.13
N TRP A 2 2.92 -38.45 13.23
CA TRP A 2 1.84 -37.45 13.22
C TRP A 2 1.54 -37.03 11.78
N GLY A 3 0.56 -37.67 11.15
CA GLY A 3 0.06 -37.29 9.83
C GLY A 3 -1.09 -36.29 9.94
N ARG A 4 -0.80 -34.98 9.95
CA ARG A 4 -1.84 -33.94 9.79
C ARG A 4 -2.45 -34.10 8.40
N LYS A 5 -3.68 -34.63 8.32
CA LYS A 5 -4.50 -34.57 7.10
C LYS A 5 -4.68 -33.09 6.76
N LYS A 6 -4.15 -32.66 5.61
CA LYS A 6 -4.41 -31.33 5.07
C LYS A 6 -5.88 -31.30 4.65
N GLU A 7 -6.75 -30.76 5.48
CA GLU A 7 -8.13 -30.47 5.10
C GLU A 7 -8.10 -29.59 3.84
N ALA A 8 -8.68 -30.09 2.75
CA ALA A 8 -8.79 -29.35 1.50
C ALA A 8 -9.74 -28.17 1.73
N LYS A 9 -9.22 -26.95 1.60
CA LYS A 9 -10.01 -25.72 1.73
C LYS A 9 -11.17 -25.78 0.71
N PRO A 10 -12.42 -25.50 1.10
CA PRO A 10 -13.55 -25.56 0.18
C PRO A 10 -13.30 -24.63 -1.03
N PRO A 11 -13.80 -24.99 -2.22
CA PRO A 11 -13.60 -24.19 -3.43
C PRO A 11 -14.14 -22.78 -3.21
N LYS A 12 -13.28 -21.77 -3.38
CA LYS A 12 -13.67 -20.37 -3.24
C LYS A 12 -14.80 -20.07 -4.24
N PRO A 13 -15.88 -19.39 -3.84
CA PRO A 13 -16.95 -19.03 -4.76
C PRO A 13 -16.41 -18.21 -5.94
N PRO A 14 -17.04 -18.31 -7.13
CA PRO A 14 -16.61 -17.58 -8.32
C PRO A 14 -16.58 -16.09 -8.02
N LEU A 15 -15.52 -15.41 -8.49
CA LEU A 15 -15.34 -13.99 -8.26
C LEU A 15 -16.50 -13.21 -8.92
N PRO A 16 -17.10 -12.22 -8.23
CA PRO A 16 -18.09 -11.35 -8.84
C PRO A 16 -17.45 -10.53 -9.98
N PRO A 17 -18.25 -10.09 -10.97
CA PRO A 17 -17.74 -9.36 -12.13
C PRO A 17 -16.98 -8.09 -11.72
N ILE A 18 -15.89 -7.79 -12.44
CA ILE A 18 -14.92 -6.72 -12.14
C ILE A 18 -15.56 -5.34 -11.95
N SER A 19 -16.69 -5.10 -12.64
CA SER A 19 -17.48 -3.87 -12.53
C SER A 19 -17.93 -3.58 -11.10
N ARG A 20 -18.20 -4.60 -10.28
CA ARG A 20 -18.71 -4.44 -8.90
C ARG A 20 -17.63 -4.09 -7.87
N TRP A 21 -16.36 -4.37 -8.13
CA TRP A 21 -15.30 -4.15 -7.14
C TRP A 21 -14.14 -3.30 -7.66
N GLY A 22 -13.98 -3.17 -8.99
CA GLY A 22 -12.89 -2.41 -9.58
C GLY A 22 -12.88 -0.94 -9.17
N HIS A 23 -14.05 -0.31 -9.10
CA HIS A 23 -14.18 1.08 -8.65
C HIS A 23 -13.82 1.24 -7.16
N VAL A 24 -14.15 0.26 -6.31
CA VAL A 24 -13.77 0.24 -4.89
C VAL A 24 -12.25 0.15 -4.75
N VAL A 25 -11.62 -0.74 -5.51
CA VAL A 25 -10.16 -0.95 -5.50
C VAL A 25 -9.42 0.30 -6.01
N LEU A 26 -9.90 0.93 -7.07
CA LEU A 26 -9.33 2.17 -7.59
C LEU A 26 -9.42 3.31 -6.57
N ILE A 27 -10.56 3.47 -5.90
CA ILE A 27 -10.73 4.49 -4.87
C ILE A 27 -9.87 4.18 -3.63
N ALA A 28 -9.77 2.90 -3.24
CA ALA A 28 -8.91 2.45 -2.14
C ALA A 28 -7.43 2.64 -2.44
N TRP A 29 -7.01 2.50 -3.69
CA TRP A 29 -5.66 2.81 -4.12
C TRP A 29 -5.39 4.31 -4.07
N LEU A 30 -6.28 5.10 -4.68
CA LEU A 30 -6.06 6.53 -4.83
C LEU A 30 -6.09 7.24 -3.47
N ILE A 31 -7.14 7.03 -2.68
CA ILE A 31 -7.29 7.66 -1.38
C ILE A 31 -7.02 6.59 -0.32
N PRO A 32 -5.98 6.74 0.51
CA PRO A 32 -5.73 5.83 1.62
C PRO A 32 -6.99 5.68 2.47
N GLY A 33 -7.54 4.46 2.58
CA GLY A 33 -8.78 4.18 3.31
C GLY A 33 -10.10 4.56 2.63
N GLY A 34 -10.07 5.11 1.40
CA GLY A 34 -11.25 5.55 0.64
C GLY A 34 -12.20 4.41 0.25
N GLY A 35 -11.70 3.20 0.04
CA GLY A 35 -12.52 2.03 -0.26
C GLY A 35 -13.52 1.68 0.85
N HIS A 36 -13.16 1.94 2.11
CA HIS A 36 -14.03 1.66 3.26
C HIS A 36 -15.11 2.71 3.46
N TRP A 37 -14.87 3.95 3.01
CA TRP A 37 -15.88 5.00 2.99
C TRP A 37 -17.01 4.65 2.02
N LEU A 38 -16.68 4.10 0.85
CA LEU A 38 -17.66 3.63 -0.12
C LEU A 38 -18.53 2.47 0.41
N GLN A 39 -17.96 1.66 1.30
CA GLN A 39 -18.62 0.51 1.93
C GLN A 39 -19.36 0.87 3.23
N LYS A 40 -19.55 2.16 3.55
CA LYS A 40 -20.18 2.67 4.78
C LYS A 40 -19.49 2.24 6.09
N ARG A 41 -18.22 1.85 6.03
CA ARG A 41 -17.41 1.42 7.19
C ARG A 41 -16.42 2.50 7.61
N TYR A 42 -16.97 3.64 8.04
CA TYR A 42 -16.20 4.86 8.31
C TYR A 42 -15.10 4.69 9.36
N VAL A 43 -15.35 3.93 10.43
CA VAL A 43 -14.35 3.73 11.51
C VAL A 43 -13.11 3.00 11.00
N ARG A 44 -13.28 1.89 10.25
CA ARG A 44 -12.15 1.13 9.68
C ARG A 44 -11.38 1.99 8.68
N GLY A 45 -12.09 2.70 7.80
CA GLY A 45 -11.49 3.61 6.83
C GLY A 45 -10.71 4.75 7.50
N ALA A 46 -11.26 5.34 8.57
CA ALA A 46 -10.61 6.41 9.32
C ALA A 46 -9.32 5.94 10.00
N ILE A 47 -9.32 4.77 10.65
CA ILE A 47 -8.12 4.23 11.30
C ILE A 47 -7.02 3.92 10.27
N LEU A 48 -7.37 3.27 9.16
CA LEU A 48 -6.41 2.92 8.12
C LEU A 48 -5.85 4.17 7.42
N SER A 49 -6.72 5.10 7.01
CA SER A 49 -6.31 6.37 6.40
C SER A 49 -5.40 7.17 7.32
N PHE A 50 -5.76 7.29 8.60
CA PHE A 50 -4.95 7.97 9.60
C PHE A 50 -3.58 7.31 9.79
N THR A 51 -3.56 5.98 9.94
CA THR A 51 -2.31 5.24 10.16
C THR A 51 -1.37 5.35 8.95
N ILE A 52 -1.88 5.17 7.73
CA ILE A 52 -1.10 5.28 6.50
C ILE A 52 -0.57 6.70 6.33
N THR A 53 -1.44 7.70 6.50
CA THR A 53 -1.07 9.11 6.35
C THR A 53 -0.03 9.52 7.38
N LEU A 54 -0.19 9.12 8.65
CA LEU A 54 0.77 9.40 9.70
C LEU A 54 2.13 8.76 9.42
N THR A 55 2.14 7.48 9.03
CA THR A 55 3.36 6.74 8.66
C THR A 55 4.09 7.43 7.50
N PHE A 56 3.34 7.88 6.49
CA PHE A 56 3.89 8.59 5.34
C PHE A 56 4.45 9.97 5.73
N LEU A 57 3.70 10.76 6.51
CA LEU A 57 4.14 12.07 6.99
C LEU A 57 5.40 11.97 7.85
N LEU A 58 5.50 10.97 8.73
CA LEU A 58 6.71 10.70 9.48
C LEU A 58 7.89 10.39 8.55
N GLY A 59 7.66 9.58 7.51
CA GLY A 59 8.66 9.32 6.47
C GLY A 59 9.16 10.60 5.77
N LEU A 60 8.25 11.53 5.45
CA LEU A 60 8.60 12.83 4.88
C LEU A 60 9.34 13.74 5.85
N MET A 61 8.90 13.80 7.12
CA MET A 61 9.57 14.60 8.16
C MET A 61 11.00 14.12 8.42
N MET A 62 11.24 12.82 8.30
CA MET A 62 12.56 12.19 8.37
C MET A 62 13.37 12.35 7.07
N ARG A 63 12.85 13.12 6.10
CA ARG A 63 13.44 13.39 4.80
C ARG A 63 13.71 12.11 4.00
N GLY A 64 12.85 11.10 4.11
CA GLY A 64 13.00 9.85 3.36
C GLY A 64 13.13 10.07 1.85
N SER A 65 13.97 9.27 1.21
CA SER A 65 14.18 9.26 -0.24
C SER A 65 13.10 8.42 -0.92
N MET A 66 12.56 8.90 -2.03
CA MET A 66 11.68 8.08 -2.88
C MET A 66 12.50 7.29 -3.89
N PHE A 67 12.08 6.04 -4.10
CA PHE A 67 12.76 5.16 -5.03
C PHE A 67 12.49 5.60 -6.47
N HIS A 68 13.54 5.54 -7.27
CA HIS A 68 13.44 5.77 -8.70
C HIS A 68 13.80 4.46 -9.40
N PRO A 69 13.08 4.08 -10.47
CA PRO A 69 13.39 2.87 -11.21
C PRO A 69 14.82 2.97 -11.77
N ARG A 70 15.70 2.10 -11.28
CA ARG A 70 17.07 1.97 -11.76
C ARG A 70 17.27 0.59 -12.36
N THR A 71 17.90 0.56 -13.53
CA THR A 71 18.34 -0.65 -14.21
C THR A 71 19.79 -0.96 -13.85
N GLY A 72 20.09 -2.23 -13.55
CA GLY A 72 21.40 -2.70 -13.10
C GLY A 72 21.35 -4.19 -12.77
N ASP A 73 22.08 -4.64 -11.76
CA ASP A 73 22.00 -6.04 -11.28
C ASP A 73 20.59 -6.40 -10.77
N LEU A 74 20.27 -7.71 -10.79
CA LEU A 74 18.94 -8.22 -10.39
C LEU A 74 18.50 -7.68 -9.01
N LEU A 75 19.41 -7.67 -8.04
CA LEU A 75 19.12 -7.20 -6.67
C LEU A 75 18.80 -5.70 -6.64
N THR A 76 19.52 -4.90 -7.43
CA THR A 76 19.29 -3.46 -7.58
C THR A 76 17.92 -3.19 -8.20
N ILE A 77 17.58 -3.91 -9.27
CA ILE A 77 16.29 -3.80 -9.94
C ILE A 77 15.16 -4.14 -8.97
N VAL A 78 15.25 -5.27 -8.28
CA VAL A 78 14.20 -5.72 -7.35
C VAL A 78 13.98 -4.69 -6.22
N ILE A 79 15.06 -4.15 -5.64
CA ILE A 79 14.96 -3.15 -4.57
C ILE A 79 14.36 -1.84 -5.09
N HIS A 80 14.88 -1.30 -6.19
CA HIS A 80 14.50 0.03 -6.65
C HIS A 80 13.13 0.04 -7.32
N VAL A 81 12.83 -0.97 -8.14
CA VAL A 81 11.50 -1.11 -8.76
C VAL A 81 10.45 -1.51 -7.72
N GLY A 82 10.79 -2.40 -6.78
CA GLY A 82 9.90 -2.78 -5.68
C GLY A 82 9.61 -1.62 -4.72
N GLY A 83 10.63 -0.83 -4.39
CA GLY A 83 10.48 0.40 -3.61
C GLY A 83 9.64 1.43 -4.35
N PHE A 84 9.89 1.63 -5.65
CA PHE A 84 9.09 2.56 -6.48
C PHE A 84 7.63 2.12 -6.59
N LEU A 85 7.38 0.81 -6.71
CA LEU A 85 6.01 0.28 -6.73
C LEU A 85 5.31 0.50 -5.38
N SER A 86 6.07 0.44 -4.28
CA SER A 86 5.55 0.75 -2.95
C SER A 86 5.23 2.23 -2.81
N ASP A 87 6.11 3.11 -3.30
CA ASP A 87 5.86 4.56 -3.33
C ASP A 87 4.60 4.87 -4.17
N LEU A 88 4.47 4.29 -5.37
CA LEU A 88 3.26 4.38 -6.19
C LEU A 88 2.01 3.82 -5.48
N ALA A 89 2.18 2.78 -4.68
CA ALA A 89 1.09 2.19 -3.92
C ALA A 89 0.57 3.11 -2.82
N ALA A 90 1.33 4.12 -2.36
CA ALA A 90 0.84 5.15 -1.45
C ALA A 90 -0.23 6.07 -2.09
N GLY A 91 -0.43 5.97 -3.42
CA GLY A 91 -1.54 6.59 -4.12
C GLY A 91 -1.46 8.11 -4.14
N LEU A 92 -2.51 8.78 -3.68
CA LEU A 92 -2.58 10.25 -3.63
C LEU A 92 -1.43 10.87 -2.84
N LEU A 93 -0.96 10.23 -1.77
CA LEU A 93 0.14 10.74 -0.96
C LEU A 93 1.43 10.88 -1.78
N PHE A 94 1.74 9.89 -2.61
CA PHE A 94 2.86 9.94 -3.55
C PHE A 94 2.65 11.00 -4.64
N LEU A 95 1.46 11.05 -5.23
CA LEU A 95 1.15 12.06 -6.25
C LEU A 95 1.31 13.49 -5.72
N LEU A 96 0.89 13.74 -4.47
CA LEU A 96 1.09 15.02 -3.80
C LEU A 96 2.59 15.33 -3.65
N THR A 97 3.40 14.36 -3.22
CA THR A 97 4.85 14.60 -3.08
C THR A 97 5.52 14.90 -4.41
N VAL A 98 5.12 14.23 -5.49
CA VAL A 98 5.60 14.53 -6.85
C VAL A 98 5.16 15.93 -7.27
N TRP A 99 3.92 16.31 -7.01
CA TRP A 99 3.38 17.62 -7.37
C TRP A 99 4.05 18.77 -6.60
N PHE A 100 4.36 18.55 -5.32
CA PHE A 100 5.14 19.48 -4.50
C PHE A 100 6.65 19.46 -4.80
N GLY A 101 7.11 18.63 -5.74
CA GLY A 101 8.52 18.55 -6.12
C GLY A 101 9.41 17.98 -5.02
N TYR A 102 8.87 17.13 -4.15
CA TYR A 102 9.62 16.50 -3.08
C TYR A 102 10.68 15.56 -3.67
N SER A 103 11.93 16.00 -3.61
CA SER A 103 13.09 15.24 -4.03
C SER A 103 14.17 15.42 -2.97
N GLN A 104 14.59 14.32 -2.36
CA GLN A 104 15.67 14.35 -1.38
C GLN A 104 16.93 13.75 -2.01
N PRO A 105 18.08 14.43 -1.95
CA PRO A 105 19.33 13.86 -2.42
C PRO A 105 19.73 12.68 -1.50
N PRO A 106 20.53 11.73 -2.00
CA PRO A 106 21.06 10.65 -1.17
C PRO A 106 21.86 11.26 -0.02
N MET A 107 21.34 11.14 1.20
CA MET A 107 21.97 11.68 2.39
C MET A 107 22.37 10.54 3.33
N PRO A 108 23.64 10.43 3.73
CA PRO A 108 24.05 9.45 4.72
C PRO A 108 23.42 9.79 6.08
N GLY A 109 22.73 8.83 6.68
CA GLY A 109 22.22 8.98 8.05
C GLY A 109 21.08 8.03 8.37
N PHE A 110 21.10 7.50 9.60
CA PHE A 110 20.07 6.56 10.07
C PHE A 110 18.65 7.11 9.92
N VAL A 111 18.43 8.39 10.24
CA VAL A 111 17.11 9.03 10.15
C VAL A 111 16.58 9.01 8.71
N HIS A 112 17.43 9.28 7.73
CA HIS A 112 17.06 9.29 6.31
C HIS A 112 16.70 7.88 5.81
N ASP A 113 17.49 6.89 6.21
CA ASP A 113 17.24 5.48 5.87
C ASP A 113 15.96 4.95 6.51
N TYR A 114 15.69 5.33 7.76
CA TYR A 114 14.42 5.02 8.41
C TYR A 114 13.25 5.73 7.73
N GLY A 115 13.38 7.02 7.38
CA GLY A 115 12.36 7.77 6.67
C GLY A 115 11.93 7.10 5.38
N THR A 116 12.90 6.63 4.58
CA THR A 116 12.66 5.87 3.36
C THR A 116 11.87 4.58 3.62
N LYS A 117 12.19 3.87 4.70
CA LYS A 117 11.45 2.66 5.11
C LYS A 117 10.03 2.97 5.58
N PHE A 118 9.81 4.12 6.24
CA PHE A 118 8.47 4.58 6.62
C PHE A 118 7.62 4.88 5.38
N LEU A 119 8.18 5.50 4.34
CA LEU A 119 7.48 5.75 3.07
C LEU A 119 7.07 4.43 2.40
N VAL A 120 7.99 3.47 2.29
CA VAL A 120 7.70 2.13 1.76
C VAL A 120 6.64 1.42 2.59
N ALA A 121 6.73 1.48 3.93
CA ALA A 121 5.77 0.87 4.82
C ALA A 121 4.37 1.47 4.64
N ALA A 122 4.24 2.78 4.46
CA ALA A 122 2.97 3.43 4.18
C ALA A 122 2.36 2.95 2.85
N GLY A 123 3.18 2.82 1.81
CA GLY A 123 2.77 2.25 0.53
C GLY A 123 2.24 0.82 0.65
N LEU A 124 2.99 -0.05 1.34
CA LEU A 124 2.59 -1.44 1.58
C LEU A 124 1.32 -1.54 2.44
N MET A 125 1.17 -0.68 3.45
CA MET A 125 -0.07 -0.61 4.24
C MET A 125 -1.27 -0.20 3.39
N ASN A 126 -1.08 0.69 2.39
CA ASN A 126 -2.16 1.04 1.46
C ASN A 126 -2.53 -0.14 0.56
N VAL A 127 -1.57 -0.97 0.14
CA VAL A 127 -1.86 -2.24 -0.57
C VAL A 127 -2.70 -3.16 0.31
N LEU A 128 -2.37 -3.30 1.60
CA LEU A 128 -3.16 -4.12 2.52
C LEU A 128 -4.58 -3.58 2.69
N ALA A 129 -4.74 -2.26 2.81
CA ALA A 129 -6.05 -1.62 2.86
C ALA A 129 -6.85 -1.84 1.56
N MET A 130 -6.20 -1.81 0.40
CA MET A 130 -6.81 -2.12 -0.89
C MET A 130 -7.28 -3.57 -0.97
N VAL A 131 -6.46 -4.52 -0.50
CA VAL A 131 -6.84 -5.95 -0.44
C VAL A 131 -7.99 -6.16 0.54
N ASP A 132 -7.99 -5.51 1.71
CA ASP A 132 -9.10 -5.58 2.67
C ASP A 132 -10.40 -5.05 2.06
N ALA A 133 -10.35 -3.89 1.39
CA ALA A 133 -11.49 -3.32 0.68
C ALA A 133 -11.99 -4.25 -0.44
N PHE A 134 -11.09 -4.90 -1.17
CA PHE A 134 -11.43 -5.92 -2.18
C PHE A 134 -12.13 -7.13 -1.55
N GLU A 135 -11.61 -7.67 -0.44
CA GLU A 135 -12.21 -8.81 0.24
C GLU A 135 -13.64 -8.50 0.73
N ILE A 136 -13.88 -7.28 1.21
CA ILE A 136 -15.22 -6.83 1.60
C ILE A 136 -16.12 -6.66 0.37
N ALA A 137 -15.63 -6.06 -0.71
CA ALA A 137 -16.40 -5.86 -1.95
C ALA A 137 -16.81 -7.18 -2.61
N VAL A 138 -15.99 -8.22 -2.49
CA VAL A 138 -16.25 -9.57 -3.00
C VAL A 138 -17.15 -10.39 -2.04
N GLY A 139 -17.48 -9.85 -0.85
CA GLY A 139 -18.29 -10.54 0.15
C GLY A 139 -17.56 -11.69 0.85
N ARG A 140 -16.22 -11.71 0.79
CA ARG A 140 -15.37 -12.68 1.51
C ARG A 140 -15.13 -12.27 2.96
N LYS A 141 -15.41 -11.01 3.31
CA LYS A 141 -15.22 -10.43 4.63
C LYS A 141 -16.34 -9.45 4.95
N THR A 142 -16.78 -9.44 6.21
CA THR A 142 -17.79 -8.49 6.72
C THR A 142 -17.07 -7.27 7.26
#